data_AF-A0A1R4EFA9-F1
#
_entry.id   AF-A0A1R4EFA9-F1
#
_cell.length_a   1.000
_cell.length_b   1.000
_cell.length_c   1.000
_cell.angle_alpha   90.00
_cell.angle_beta   90.00
_cell.angle_gamma   90.00
#
_symmetry.space_group_name_H-M   'P 1'
#
loop_
_entity.id
_entity.type
_entity.pdbx_description
1 polymer ?
#
loop_
_entity_poly.entity_id
_entity_poly.type
_entity_poly.pdbx_seq_one_letter_code
_entity_poly.pdbx_strand_id
1 'polypeptide(L)'
;MPATDVDHIVPKSQGGTDTPENLQSLCKACHRHKTATENKIGYFMPEHLKPIPQSVIVFGPPASGKTTWAVKNTPNAFIVDLDLIVQKMTGKPKYIKTEEERLLGINKRNQIMLELAASGEPCTIVLTGSTVEQRRWWVDKLKPKQVVQLREPDSVLIERIHEDTSRPSSVKKRHLEVVRCYEYD
;
A
#
# COMPACT_ATOMS: atom_id res chain seq x y z
N MET A 1 22.29 21.26 7.18
CA MET A 1 22.85 21.49 5.82
C MET A 1 22.05 22.60 5.16
N PRO A 2 22.68 23.48 4.36
CA PRO A 2 21.96 24.54 3.65
C PRO A 2 21.06 23.97 2.55
N ALA A 3 19.95 24.65 2.24
CA ALA A 3 19.11 24.32 1.10
C ALA A 3 19.82 24.69 -0.20
N THR A 4 19.77 23.81 -1.19
CA THR A 4 20.45 23.96 -2.49
C THR A 4 19.51 23.80 -3.67
N ASP A 5 18.32 23.24 -3.43
CA ASP A 5 17.35 22.90 -4.46
C ASP A 5 15.97 23.42 -4.04
N VAL A 6 15.20 23.90 -5.00
CA VAL A 6 13.79 24.24 -4.84
C VAL A 6 12.98 23.10 -5.44
N ASP A 7 12.03 22.57 -4.67
CA ASP A 7 11.27 21.38 -5.01
C ASP A 7 9.77 21.60 -4.78
N HIS A 8 8.91 20.88 -5.50
CA HIS A 8 7.47 21.00 -5.32
C HIS A 8 6.99 20.15 -4.14
N ILE A 9 6.18 20.68 -3.23
CA ILE A 9 5.57 19.92 -2.12
C ILE A 9 4.70 18.80 -2.68
N VAL A 10 3.77 19.12 -3.58
CA VAL A 10 3.10 18.15 -4.46
C VAL A 10 3.88 18.08 -5.78
N PRO A 11 4.41 16.92 -6.20
CA PRO A 11 5.15 16.80 -7.44
C PRO A 11 4.35 17.25 -8.65
N LYS A 12 5.00 17.87 -9.64
CA LYS A 12 4.37 18.22 -10.93
C LYS A 12 3.70 17.03 -11.61
N SER A 13 4.31 15.84 -11.52
CA SER A 13 3.74 14.59 -12.05
C SER A 13 2.43 14.16 -11.39
N GLN A 14 2.13 14.70 -10.21
CA GLN A 14 0.90 14.48 -9.44
C GLN A 14 -0.02 15.72 -9.44
N GLY A 15 0.20 16.67 -10.37
CA GLY A 15 -0.65 17.85 -10.53
C GLY A 15 -0.23 19.06 -9.69
N GLY A 16 0.97 19.06 -9.09
CA GLY A 16 1.48 20.21 -8.34
C GLY A 16 1.72 21.46 -9.19
N THR A 17 1.42 22.63 -8.62
CA THR A 17 1.59 23.95 -9.25
C THR A 17 2.97 24.55 -9.00
N ASP A 18 3.40 25.50 -9.84
CA ASP A 18 4.61 26.31 -9.62
C ASP A 18 4.38 27.51 -8.67
N THR A 19 3.28 27.52 -7.91
CA THR A 19 2.97 28.62 -7.02
C THR A 19 3.87 28.55 -5.77
N PRO A 20 4.27 29.69 -5.17
CA PRO A 20 5.17 29.72 -4.02
C PRO A 20 4.71 28.83 -2.85
N GLU A 21 3.41 28.65 -2.68
CA GLU A 21 2.79 27.82 -1.64
C GLU A 21 3.05 26.32 -1.84
N ASN A 22 3.30 25.89 -3.08
CA ASN A 22 3.65 24.51 -3.42
C ASN A 22 5.16 24.32 -3.61
N LEU A 23 6.00 25.32 -3.33
CA LEU A 23 7.45 25.22 -3.43
C LEU A 23 8.09 25.13 -2.03
N GLN A 24 9.13 24.31 -1.90
CA GLN A 24 9.92 24.18 -0.68
C GLN A 24 11.42 24.19 -1.00
N SER A 25 12.22 24.71 -0.06
CA SER A 25 13.68 24.71 -0.16
C SER A 25 14.26 23.49 0.57
N LEU A 26 14.97 22.63 -0.16
CA LEU A 26 15.57 21.40 0.38
C LEU A 26 17.07 21.36 0.12
N CYS A 27 17.82 20.70 1.02
CA CYS A 27 19.19 20.30 0.70
C CYS A 27 19.18 19.04 -0.19
N LYS A 28 20.23 18.81 -0.97
CA LYS A 28 20.36 17.61 -1.84
C LYS A 28 20.02 16.28 -1.14
N ALA A 29 20.43 16.11 0.11
CA ALA A 29 20.16 14.88 0.85
C ALA A 29 18.66 14.71 1.19
N CYS A 30 18.01 15.80 1.64
CA CYS A 30 16.57 15.82 1.90
C CYS A 30 15.77 15.66 0.61
N HIS A 31 16.19 16.33 -0.48
CA HIS A 31 15.55 16.21 -1.79
C HIS A 31 15.65 14.77 -2.32
N ARG A 32 16.83 14.17 -2.30
CA ARG A 32 17.02 12.75 -2.67
C ARG A 32 16.16 11.81 -1.84
N HIS A 33 16.02 12.06 -0.53
CA HIS A 33 15.16 11.26 0.35
C HIS A 33 13.67 11.42 -0.02
N LYS A 34 13.22 12.64 -0.31
CA LYS A 34 11.87 12.93 -0.78
C LYS A 34 11.58 12.25 -2.11
N THR A 35 12.43 12.46 -3.12
CA THR A 35 12.30 11.81 -4.44
C THR A 35 12.28 10.27 -4.33
N ALA A 36 13.12 9.68 -3.47
CA ALA A 36 13.11 8.24 -3.25
C ALA A 36 11.80 7.75 -2.61
N THR A 37 11.22 8.55 -1.72
CA THR A 37 9.93 8.26 -1.06
C THR A 37 8.76 8.41 -2.02
N GLU A 38 8.77 9.47 -2.83
CA GLU A 38 7.77 9.73 -3.87
C GLU A 38 7.79 8.66 -4.96
N ASN A 39 8.97 8.22 -5.38
CA ASN A 39 9.11 7.11 -6.32
C ASN A 39 8.50 5.83 -5.73
N LYS A 40 8.71 5.54 -4.44
CA LYS A 40 8.09 4.37 -3.77
C LYS A 40 6.56 4.44 -3.79
N ILE A 41 5.98 5.63 -3.62
CA ILE A 41 4.53 5.83 -3.73
C ILE A 41 4.09 5.64 -5.19
N GLY A 42 4.80 6.20 -6.17
CA GLY A 42 4.48 6.05 -7.59
C GLY A 42 4.52 4.60 -8.08
N TYR A 43 5.44 3.77 -7.57
CA TYR A 43 5.44 2.32 -7.85
C TYR A 43 4.25 1.60 -7.18
N PHE A 44 3.89 2.00 -5.95
CA PHE A 44 2.84 1.36 -5.17
C PHE A 44 1.43 1.81 -5.58
N MET A 45 1.25 3.05 -6.01
CA MET A 45 -0.02 3.64 -6.48
C MET A 45 0.19 4.21 -7.88
N PRO A 46 0.36 3.36 -8.91
CA PRO A 46 0.70 3.84 -10.24
C PRO A 46 -0.51 4.43 -10.97
N GLU A 47 -0.28 5.57 -11.63
CA GLU A 47 -1.30 6.26 -12.42
C GLU A 47 -1.82 5.48 -13.63
N HIS A 48 -1.07 4.49 -14.12
CA HIS A 48 -1.49 3.70 -15.28
C HIS A 48 -2.45 2.56 -14.93
N LEU A 49 -2.75 2.32 -13.65
CA LEU A 49 -3.79 1.36 -13.25
C LEU A 49 -5.15 1.74 -13.85
N LYS A 50 -5.93 0.71 -14.17
CA LYS A 50 -7.27 0.84 -14.76
C LYS A 50 -8.35 0.49 -13.73
N PRO A 51 -9.59 0.98 -13.91
CA PRO A 51 -10.71 0.54 -13.10
C PRO A 51 -10.88 -0.98 -13.13
N ILE A 52 -11.26 -1.56 -12.00
CA ILE A 52 -11.59 -2.98 -11.85
C ILE A 52 -12.96 -3.05 -11.14
N PRO A 53 -14.08 -2.84 -11.87
CA PRO A 53 -15.41 -2.75 -11.24
C PRO A 53 -15.83 -4.00 -10.48
N GLN A 54 -15.31 -5.18 -10.85
CA GLN A 54 -15.59 -6.44 -10.15
C GLN A 54 -14.78 -6.66 -8.87
N SER A 55 -13.88 -5.71 -8.52
CA SER A 55 -13.00 -5.84 -7.36
C SER A 55 -13.68 -5.50 -6.03
N VAL A 56 -13.34 -6.24 -4.98
CA VAL A 56 -13.54 -5.84 -3.59
C VAL A 56 -12.22 -5.31 -3.04
N ILE A 57 -12.22 -4.13 -2.41
CA ILE A 57 -11.02 -3.64 -1.70
C ILE A 57 -11.19 -3.86 -0.20
N VAL A 58 -10.17 -4.44 0.43
CA VAL A 58 -10.12 -4.68 1.88
C VAL A 58 -8.99 -3.88 2.49
N PHE A 59 -9.35 -2.83 3.21
CA PHE A 59 -8.48 -1.98 4.02
C PHE A 59 -8.42 -2.43 5.47
N GLY A 60 -7.38 -1.97 6.18
CA GLY A 60 -7.22 -2.15 7.62
C GLY A 60 -5.76 -2.17 8.05
N PRO A 61 -5.47 -1.94 9.34
CA PRO A 61 -4.11 -1.96 9.85
C PRO A 61 -3.47 -3.37 9.80
N PRO A 62 -2.15 -3.50 9.97
CA PRO A 62 -1.51 -4.80 10.17
C PRO A 62 -2.18 -5.60 11.30
N ALA A 63 -2.26 -6.92 11.15
CA ALA A 63 -2.93 -7.83 12.10
C ALA A 63 -4.46 -7.70 12.26
N SER A 64 -5.14 -6.87 11.45
CA SER A 64 -6.61 -6.78 11.44
C SER A 64 -7.32 -7.95 10.76
N GLY A 65 -6.58 -8.92 10.20
CA GLY A 65 -7.17 -10.10 9.55
C GLY A 65 -7.57 -9.92 8.09
N LYS A 66 -7.10 -8.88 7.39
CA LYS A 66 -7.47 -8.59 5.97
C LYS A 66 -7.36 -9.80 5.03
N THR A 67 -6.22 -10.48 5.03
CA THR A 67 -6.01 -11.66 4.17
C THR A 67 -6.99 -12.78 4.52
N THR A 68 -7.21 -13.03 5.81
CA THR A 68 -8.19 -14.03 6.29
C THR A 68 -9.61 -13.66 5.88
N TRP A 69 -9.97 -12.38 5.99
CA TRP A 69 -11.27 -11.87 5.54
C TRP A 69 -11.45 -12.08 4.04
N ALA A 70 -10.44 -11.77 3.23
CA ALA A 70 -10.48 -11.95 1.77
C ALA A 70 -10.70 -13.42 1.39
N VAL A 71 -9.91 -14.34 1.95
CA VAL A 71 -10.07 -15.78 1.68
C VAL A 71 -11.47 -16.28 2.07
N LYS A 72 -11.97 -15.86 3.23
CA LYS A 72 -13.25 -16.33 3.77
C LYS A 72 -14.45 -15.78 3.01
N ASN A 73 -14.45 -14.49 2.68
CA ASN A 73 -15.64 -13.79 2.15
C ASN A 73 -15.68 -13.73 0.63
N THR A 74 -14.57 -13.99 -0.05
CA THR A 74 -14.50 -14.01 -1.51
C THR A 74 -13.77 -15.25 -2.03
N PRO A 75 -14.25 -16.47 -1.73
CA PRO A 75 -13.55 -17.72 -2.05
C PRO A 75 -13.36 -17.95 -3.57
N ASN A 76 -14.22 -17.35 -4.39
CA ASN A 76 -14.18 -17.47 -5.85
C ASN A 76 -13.45 -16.31 -6.54
N ALA A 77 -12.87 -15.38 -5.78
CA ALA A 77 -12.19 -14.21 -6.33
C ALA A 77 -10.67 -14.39 -6.28
N PHE A 78 -9.97 -13.83 -7.27
CA PHE A 78 -8.50 -13.78 -7.23
C PHE A 78 -8.04 -12.84 -6.11
N ILE A 79 -7.18 -13.31 -5.19
CA ILE A 79 -6.68 -12.50 -4.09
C ILE A 79 -5.40 -11.76 -4.49
N VAL A 80 -5.47 -10.44 -4.54
CA VAL A 80 -4.36 -9.53 -4.80
C VAL A 80 -3.82 -9.01 -3.46
N ASP A 81 -2.92 -9.78 -2.84
CA ASP A 81 -2.20 -9.42 -1.61
C ASP A 81 -0.70 -9.41 -1.89
N LEU A 82 -0.05 -8.26 -1.70
CA LEU A 82 1.39 -8.08 -2.01
C LEU A 82 2.27 -9.07 -1.25
N ASP A 83 1.96 -9.35 0.02
CA ASP A 83 2.76 -10.28 0.82
C ASP A 83 2.63 -11.71 0.29
N LEU A 84 1.41 -12.12 -0.11
CA LEU A 84 1.18 -13.43 -0.72
C LEU A 84 1.82 -13.55 -2.10
N ILE A 85 1.80 -12.48 -2.90
CA ILE A 85 2.45 -12.46 -4.22
C ILE A 85 3.97 -12.65 -4.05
N VAL A 86 4.60 -11.88 -3.16
CA VAL A 86 6.05 -12.01 -2.90
C VAL A 86 6.38 -13.40 -2.33
N GLN A 87 5.58 -13.90 -1.39
CA GLN A 87 5.75 -15.24 -0.85
C GLN A 87 5.70 -16.31 -1.95
N LYS A 88 4.72 -16.25 -2.86
CA LYS A 88 4.62 -17.18 -3.99
C LYS A 88 5.79 -17.06 -4.96
N MET A 89 6.26 -15.84 -5.24
CA MET A 89 7.38 -15.60 -6.16
C MET A 89 8.72 -16.10 -5.61
N THR A 90 8.93 -15.97 -4.30
CA THR A 90 10.25 -16.21 -3.67
C THR A 90 10.33 -17.54 -2.93
N GLY A 91 9.18 -18.16 -2.60
CA GLY A 91 9.10 -19.31 -1.69
C GLY A 91 9.43 -18.98 -0.23
N LYS A 92 9.72 -17.71 0.10
CA LYS A 92 10.10 -17.29 1.46
C LYS A 92 8.87 -17.10 2.36
N PRO A 93 9.04 -17.16 3.69
CA PRO A 93 7.96 -16.83 4.62
C PRO A 93 7.42 -15.42 4.37
N LYS A 94 6.11 -15.21 4.59
CA LYS A 94 5.34 -13.99 4.27
C LYS A 94 6.05 -12.66 4.56
N TYR A 95 6.69 -12.55 5.73
CA TYR A 95 7.32 -11.30 6.19
C TYR A 95 8.82 -11.21 5.91
N ILE A 96 9.41 -12.20 5.24
CA ILE A 96 10.84 -12.27 4.92
C ILE A 96 11.03 -11.92 3.44
N LYS A 97 11.47 -10.69 3.17
CA LYS A 97 11.79 -10.22 1.81
C LYS A 97 12.80 -9.08 1.80
N THR A 98 13.64 -9.05 0.78
CA THR A 98 14.51 -7.92 0.47
C THR A 98 13.70 -6.76 -0.13
N GLU A 99 14.30 -5.57 -0.21
CA GLU A 99 13.65 -4.43 -0.89
C GLU A 99 13.48 -4.70 -2.39
N GLU A 100 14.43 -5.40 -3.02
CA GLU A 100 14.31 -5.81 -4.42
C GLU A 100 13.13 -6.75 -4.64
N GLU A 101 12.98 -7.78 -3.80
CA GLU A 101 11.84 -8.70 -3.85
C GLU A 101 10.51 -7.98 -3.61
N ARG A 102 10.51 -6.98 -2.73
CA ARG A 102 9.33 -6.11 -2.52
C ARG A 102 8.98 -5.33 -3.77
N LEU A 103 9.96 -4.74 -4.45
CA LEU A 103 9.75 -3.97 -5.69
C LEU A 103 9.27 -4.87 -6.84
N LEU A 104 9.88 -6.05 -6.99
CA LEU A 104 9.41 -7.07 -7.95
C LEU A 104 7.97 -7.49 -7.66
N GLY A 105 7.63 -7.70 -6.38
CA GLY A 105 6.27 -7.99 -5.95
C GLY A 105 5.28 -6.88 -6.31
N ILE A 106 5.66 -5.60 -6.14
CA ILE A 106 4.82 -4.46 -6.50
C ILE A 106 4.58 -4.43 -8.01
N ASN A 107 5.63 -4.62 -8.82
CA ASN A 107 5.50 -4.68 -10.27
C ASN A 107 4.59 -5.83 -10.71
N LYS A 108 4.77 -7.02 -10.14
CA LYS A 108 3.92 -8.17 -10.44
C LYS A 108 2.48 -7.94 -10.01
N ARG A 109 2.26 -7.34 -8.85
CA ARG A 109 0.94 -6.94 -8.35
C ARG A 109 0.26 -5.99 -9.32
N ASN A 110 0.96 -4.95 -9.79
CA ASN A 110 0.42 -3.98 -10.74
C ASN A 110 0.06 -4.65 -12.07
N GLN A 111 0.91 -5.56 -12.57
CA GLN A 111 0.63 -6.34 -13.78
C GLN A 111 -0.63 -7.20 -13.62
N ILE A 112 -0.76 -7.94 -12.52
CA ILE A 112 -1.95 -8.75 -12.21
C ILE A 112 -3.21 -7.88 -12.19
N MET A 113 -3.13 -6.68 -11.59
CA MET A 113 -4.27 -5.76 -11.56
C MET A 113 -4.68 -5.27 -12.96
N LEU A 114 -3.73 -5.06 -13.87
CA LEU A 114 -4.03 -4.70 -15.26
C LEU A 114 -4.66 -5.88 -16.03
N GLU A 115 -4.18 -7.10 -15.80
CA GLU A 115 -4.74 -8.32 -16.38
C GLU A 115 -6.19 -8.53 -15.91
N LEU A 116 -6.47 -8.35 -14.62
CA LEU A 116 -7.81 -8.44 -14.03
C LEU A 116 -8.74 -7.32 -14.52
N ALA A 117 -8.21 -6.11 -14.73
CA ALA A 117 -8.97 -5.02 -15.33
C ALA A 117 -9.42 -5.36 -16.76
N ALA A 118 -8.57 -6.05 -17.52
CA ALA A 118 -8.85 -6.44 -18.90
C ALA A 118 -9.78 -7.65 -19.00
N SER A 119 -9.63 -8.65 -18.12
CA SER A 119 -10.44 -9.87 -18.13
C SER A 119 -11.83 -9.66 -17.51
N GLY A 120 -11.96 -8.71 -16.58
CA GLY A 120 -13.19 -8.50 -15.82
C GLY A 120 -13.43 -9.58 -14.75
N GLU A 121 -12.44 -10.42 -14.47
CA GLU A 121 -12.56 -11.45 -13.43
C GLU A 121 -12.70 -10.81 -12.03
N PRO A 122 -13.52 -11.41 -11.15
CA PRO A 122 -13.68 -10.92 -9.78
C PRO A 122 -12.38 -11.08 -9.00
N CYS A 123 -11.97 -10.03 -8.30
CA CYS A 123 -10.78 -10.05 -7.46
C CYS A 123 -11.02 -9.37 -6.11
N THR A 124 -10.17 -9.68 -5.13
CA THR A 124 -10.15 -9.04 -3.83
C THR A 124 -8.77 -8.48 -3.58
N ILE A 125 -8.69 -7.17 -3.40
CA ILE A 125 -7.44 -6.42 -3.30
C ILE A 125 -7.22 -6.07 -1.84
N VAL A 126 -6.16 -6.61 -1.26
CA VAL A 126 -5.81 -6.43 0.15
C VAL A 126 -4.79 -5.31 0.27
N LEU A 127 -5.18 -4.23 0.94
CA LEU A 127 -4.36 -3.03 1.12
C LEU A 127 -4.36 -2.61 2.60
N THR A 128 -3.28 -2.00 3.06
CA THR A 128 -3.33 -1.35 4.37
C THR A 128 -4.15 -0.06 4.30
N GLY A 129 -3.77 0.85 3.38
CA GLY A 129 -4.44 2.15 3.20
C GLY A 129 -4.44 2.93 4.50
N SER A 130 -3.25 3.30 4.99
CA SER A 130 -3.08 3.82 6.35
C SER A 130 -3.70 5.19 6.56
N THR A 131 -3.82 5.99 5.51
CA THR A 131 -4.47 7.32 5.55
C THR A 131 -5.75 7.34 4.72
N VAL A 132 -6.63 8.30 5.03
CA VAL A 132 -7.87 8.55 4.30
C VAL A 132 -7.58 8.83 2.82
N GLU A 133 -6.56 9.64 2.51
CA GLU A 133 -6.18 10.01 1.14
C GLU A 133 -5.71 8.81 0.33
N GLN A 134 -4.91 7.92 0.95
CA GLN A 134 -4.47 6.70 0.30
C GLN A 134 -5.67 5.82 -0.07
N ARG A 135 -6.63 5.65 0.85
CA ARG A 135 -7.84 4.87 0.58
C ARG A 135 -8.68 5.50 -0.53
N ARG A 136 -8.92 6.81 -0.47
CA ARG A 136 -9.66 7.55 -1.51
C ARG A 136 -9.03 7.35 -2.88
N TRP A 137 -7.71 7.53 -3.01
CA TRP A 137 -7.03 7.30 -4.29
C TRP A 137 -7.28 5.90 -4.84
N TRP A 138 -7.17 4.85 -4.00
CA TRP A 138 -7.43 3.47 -4.44
C TRP A 138 -8.87 3.25 -4.89
N VAL A 139 -9.84 3.81 -4.15
CA VAL A 139 -11.27 3.70 -4.46
C VAL A 139 -11.59 4.45 -5.76
N ASP A 140 -11.10 5.67 -5.92
CA ASP A 140 -11.32 6.50 -7.11
C ASP A 140 -10.65 5.90 -8.35
N LYS A 141 -9.44 5.35 -8.20
CA LYS A 141 -8.70 4.74 -9.29
C LYS A 141 -9.34 3.44 -9.78
N LEU A 142 -9.74 2.57 -8.86
CA LEU A 142 -10.20 1.22 -9.19
C LEU A 142 -11.71 1.11 -9.35
N LYS A 143 -12.50 2.04 -8.80
CA LYS A 143 -13.97 2.00 -8.82
C LYS A 143 -14.53 0.63 -8.41
N PRO A 144 -14.15 0.11 -7.22
CA PRO A 144 -14.51 -1.25 -6.81
C PRO A 144 -16.02 -1.40 -6.59
N LYS A 145 -16.55 -2.61 -6.75
CA LYS A 145 -17.95 -2.92 -6.39
C LYS A 145 -18.21 -2.79 -4.89
N GLN A 146 -17.19 -2.99 -4.07
CA GLN A 146 -17.30 -2.95 -2.62
C GLN A 146 -15.99 -2.54 -1.96
N VAL A 147 -16.09 -1.75 -0.90
CA VAL A 147 -14.98 -1.38 -0.02
C VAL A 147 -15.28 -1.89 1.39
N VAL A 148 -14.28 -2.51 2.01
CA VAL A 148 -14.36 -3.03 3.38
C VAL A 148 -13.19 -2.47 4.17
N GLN A 149 -13.44 -1.83 5.30
CA GLN A 149 -12.39 -1.39 6.22
C GLN A 149 -12.50 -2.18 7.52
N LEU A 150 -11.53 -3.04 7.80
CA LEU A 150 -11.49 -3.81 9.04
C LEU A 150 -11.07 -2.91 10.20
N ARG A 151 -11.90 -2.89 11.24
CA ARG A 151 -11.67 -2.14 12.47
C ARG A 151 -11.55 -3.10 13.64
N GLU A 152 -10.50 -2.92 14.41
CA GLU A 152 -10.17 -3.69 15.61
C GLU A 152 -9.51 -2.71 16.59
N PRO A 153 -9.71 -2.85 17.90
CA PRO A 153 -9.02 -2.01 18.87
C PRO A 153 -7.50 -2.12 18.73
N ASP A 154 -6.79 -0.99 18.86
CA ASP A 154 -5.33 -0.95 18.80
C ASP A 154 -4.68 -1.95 19.76
N SER A 155 -5.23 -2.12 20.97
CA SER A 155 -4.74 -3.10 21.96
C SER A 155 -4.74 -4.53 21.40
N VAL A 156 -5.83 -4.94 20.75
CA VAL A 156 -5.98 -6.27 20.13
C VAL A 156 -5.02 -6.43 18.97
N LEU A 157 -4.87 -5.41 18.13
CA LEU A 157 -3.92 -5.43 17.02
C LEU A 157 -2.48 -5.55 17.54
N ILE A 158 -2.11 -4.74 18.52
CA ILE A 158 -0.78 -4.73 19.13
C ILE A 158 -0.46 -6.10 19.74
N GLU A 159 -1.39 -6.71 20.48
CA GLU A 159 -1.24 -8.04 21.06
C GLU A 159 -0.98 -9.09 19.97
N ARG A 160 -1.85 -9.15 18.95
CA ARG A 160 -1.68 -10.05 17.79
C ARG A 160 -0.31 -9.88 17.12
N ILE A 161 0.22 -8.64 17.04
CA ILE A 161 1.55 -8.37 16.46
C ILE A 161 2.68 -8.92 17.35
N HIS A 162 2.56 -8.79 18.67
CA HIS A 162 3.55 -9.30 19.60
C HIS A 162 3.59 -10.83 19.60
N GLU A 163 2.43 -11.48 19.56
CA GLU A 163 2.28 -12.94 19.58
C GLU A 163 2.67 -13.62 18.25
N ASP A 164 2.57 -12.91 17.12
CA ASP A 164 2.93 -13.44 15.79
C ASP A 164 4.44 -13.73 15.68
N THR A 165 4.84 -14.98 15.93
CA THR A 165 6.24 -15.44 15.87
C THR A 165 6.79 -15.50 14.45
N SER A 166 5.93 -15.50 13.43
CA SER A 166 6.34 -15.49 12.03
C SER A 166 6.87 -14.12 11.57
N ARG A 167 6.64 -13.07 12.38
CA ARG A 167 6.99 -11.69 12.07
C ARG A 167 8.33 -11.31 12.69
N PRO A 168 9.36 -10.95 11.89
CA PRO A 168 10.63 -10.47 12.42
C PRO A 168 10.46 -9.20 13.26
N SER A 169 11.36 -8.97 14.22
CA SER A 169 11.34 -7.80 15.10
C SER A 169 11.28 -6.46 14.34
N SER A 170 12.00 -6.36 13.21
CA SER A 170 11.95 -5.18 12.34
C SER A 170 10.56 -4.94 11.73
N VAL A 171 9.87 -6.01 11.33
CA VAL A 171 8.51 -5.95 10.78
C VAL A 171 7.48 -5.66 11.89
N LYS A 172 7.66 -6.24 13.09
CA LYS A 172 6.84 -5.91 14.28
C LYS A 172 6.89 -4.42 14.57
N LYS A 173 8.10 -3.85 14.68
CA LYS A 173 8.30 -2.41 14.93
C LYS A 173 7.54 -1.55 13.92
N ARG A 174 7.75 -1.79 12.62
CA ARG A 174 7.06 -1.06 11.55
C ARG A 174 5.54 -1.22 11.61
N HIS A 175 5.04 -2.42 11.87
CA HIS A 175 3.60 -2.66 11.91
C HIS A 175 2.94 -2.01 13.13
N LEU A 176 3.62 -1.94 14.28
CA LEU A 176 3.16 -1.19 15.44
C LEU A 176 3.11 0.31 15.17
N GLU A 177 4.10 0.86 14.47
CA GLU A 177 4.08 2.26 14.02
C GLU A 177 2.85 2.54 13.13
N VAL A 178 2.58 1.65 12.17
CA VAL A 178 1.39 1.77 11.30
C VAL A 178 0.08 1.69 12.06
N VAL A 179 -0.05 0.81 13.07
CA VAL A 179 -1.28 0.74 13.89
C VAL A 179 -1.53 2.08 14.58
N ARG A 180 -0.50 2.66 15.21
CA ARG A 180 -0.62 3.91 15.97
C ARG A 180 -0.98 5.13 15.14
N CYS A 181 -0.66 5.12 13.84
CA CYS A 181 -0.99 6.20 12.93
C CYS A 181 -2.07 5.83 11.90
N TYR A 182 -2.78 4.72 12.10
CA TYR A 182 -3.83 4.31 11.18
C TYR A 182 -5.05 5.22 11.32
N GLU A 183 -5.44 5.87 10.22
CA GLU A 183 -6.63 6.70 10.19
C GLU A 183 -7.84 5.86 9.82
N TYR A 184 -8.95 6.04 10.54
CA TYR A 184 -10.24 5.46 10.19
C TYR A 184 -11.12 6.49 9.48
N ASP A 185 -12.02 6.02 8.62
CA ASP A 185 -13.04 6.88 7.96
C ASP A 185 -14.20 7.24 8.90
#